data_AF-A0A3M2M428-F1
#
_entry.id   AF-A0A3M2M428-F1
#
_cell.length_a   1.000
_cell.length_b   1.000
_cell.length_c   1.000
_cell.angle_alpha   90.00
_cell.angle_beta   90.00
_cell.angle_gamma   90.00
#
_symmetry.space_group_name_H-M   'P 1'
#
loop_
_entity.id
_entity.type
_entity.pdbx_description
1 polymer ?
#
loop_
_entity_poly.entity_id
_entity_poly.type
_entity_poly.pdbx_seq_one_letter_code
_entity_poly.pdbx_strand_id
1 'polypeptide(L)'
;MTRTPAPWGTLRMEPYAATTTTPQYTPVIDPGTQIAVIVDEQGRTVELGSHGTSTSGLTPTTTSPGDGAGPGVATDADSTESYDQDQSSG
;
A
#
# COMPACT_ATOMS: atom_id res chain seq x y z
N MET A 1 -14.10 23.81 48.95
CA MET A 1 -13.30 22.95 48.05
C MET A 1 -13.60 23.37 46.63
N THR A 2 -12.61 23.84 45.88
CA THR A 2 -12.82 24.37 44.53
C THR A 2 -12.78 23.22 43.53
N ARG A 3 -13.84 23.03 42.73
CA ARG A 3 -13.89 22.00 41.69
C ARG A 3 -13.42 22.59 40.38
N THR A 4 -12.33 22.07 39.83
CA THR A 4 -11.87 22.41 38.49
C THR A 4 -12.86 21.82 37.47
N PRO A 5 -13.38 22.62 36.52
CA PRO A 5 -14.26 22.12 35.48
C PRO A 5 -13.52 21.17 34.54
N ALA A 6 -14.24 20.22 33.96
CA ALA A 6 -13.68 19.32 32.96
C ALA A 6 -13.18 20.13 31.74
N PRO A 7 -12.04 19.76 31.13
CA PRO A 7 -11.57 20.38 29.90
C PRO A 7 -12.64 20.34 28.81
N TRP A 8 -12.75 21.42 28.04
CA TRP A 8 -13.76 21.58 26.99
C TRP A 8 -13.83 20.41 26.00
N GLY A 9 -12.68 19.83 25.65
CA GLY A 9 -12.61 18.69 24.71
C GLY A 9 -13.30 17.42 25.24
N THR A 10 -13.19 17.13 26.54
CA THR A 10 -13.76 15.91 27.13
C THR A 10 -15.29 15.93 27.14
N LEU A 11 -15.89 17.11 27.20
CA LEU A 11 -17.35 17.29 27.14
C LEU A 11 -17.94 17.03 25.74
N ARG A 12 -17.10 16.84 24.73
CA ARG A 12 -17.49 16.61 23.33
C ARG A 12 -17.06 15.25 22.79
N MET A 13 -16.40 14.44 23.62
CA MET A 13 -16.07 13.08 23.24
C MET A 13 -17.33 12.24 23.37
N GLU A 14 -17.73 11.64 22.26
CA GLU A 14 -18.72 10.56 22.23
C GLU A 14 -17.98 9.22 22.16
N PRO A 15 -18.60 8.12 22.63
CA PRO A 15 -18.09 6.79 22.35
C PRO A 15 -17.87 6.59 20.85
N TYR A 16 -16.81 5.86 20.49
CA TYR A 16 -16.65 5.42 19.11
C TYR A 16 -17.87 4.61 18.67
N ALA A 17 -18.21 4.72 17.39
CA ALA A 17 -19.25 3.88 16.80
C ALA A 17 -18.96 2.41 17.09
N ALA A 18 -20.00 1.64 17.44
CA ALA A 18 -19.87 0.21 17.63
C ALA A 18 -19.35 -0.44 16.35
N THR A 19 -18.33 -1.28 16.47
CA THR A 19 -17.83 -2.08 15.35
C THR A 19 -18.65 -3.35 15.22
N THR A 20 -18.92 -3.74 13.98
CA THR A 20 -19.52 -5.04 13.65
C THR A 20 -18.42 -6.05 13.37
N THR A 21 -18.57 -7.28 13.89
CA THR A 21 -17.70 -8.40 13.50
C THR A 21 -17.96 -8.75 12.04
N THR A 22 -16.93 -8.61 11.21
CA THR A 22 -16.95 -9.11 9.83
C THR A 22 -16.47 -10.57 9.80
N PRO A 23 -17.10 -11.45 9.01
CA PRO A 23 -16.61 -12.81 8.85
C PRO A 23 -15.17 -12.82 8.31
N GLN A 24 -14.35 -13.74 8.82
CA GLN A 24 -13.03 -13.99 8.28
C GLN A 24 -13.14 -15.01 7.15
N TYR A 25 -12.75 -14.61 5.95
CA TYR A 25 -12.68 -15.51 4.80
C TYR A 25 -11.21 -15.78 4.43
N THR A 26 -10.87 -17.06 4.28
CA THR A 26 -9.55 -17.48 3.80
C THR A 26 -9.61 -17.62 2.28
N PRO A 27 -8.84 -16.84 1.51
CA PRO A 27 -8.77 -17.01 0.08
C PRO A 27 -8.14 -18.36 -0.29
N VAL A 28 -8.64 -18.98 -1.34
CA VAL A 28 -8.12 -20.22 -1.93
C VAL A 28 -7.80 -20.00 -3.41
N ILE A 29 -6.89 -20.79 -3.96
CA ILE A 29 -6.58 -20.76 -5.40
C ILE A 29 -7.52 -21.72 -6.12
N ASP A 30 -8.27 -21.23 -7.11
CA ASP A 30 -9.00 -22.08 -8.03
C ASP A 30 -8.00 -22.80 -8.96
N PRO A 31 -7.94 -24.15 -8.96
CA PRO A 31 -6.98 -24.88 -9.77
C PRO A 31 -7.20 -24.73 -11.28
N GLY A 32 -8.42 -24.47 -11.73
CA GLY A 32 -8.75 -24.34 -13.15
C GLY A 32 -8.34 -23.00 -13.75
N THR A 33 -8.47 -21.93 -12.97
CA THR A 33 -8.21 -20.56 -13.42
C THR A 33 -6.89 -19.99 -12.89
N GLN A 34 -6.32 -20.58 -11.83
CA GLN A 34 -5.16 -20.07 -11.10
C GLN A 34 -5.40 -18.68 -10.48
N ILE A 35 -6.65 -18.36 -10.15
CA ILE A 35 -7.06 -17.10 -9.55
C ILE A 35 -7.41 -17.30 -8.07
N ALA A 36 -7.09 -16.30 -7.23
CA ALA A 36 -7.49 -16.27 -5.83
C ALA A 36 -8.98 -15.93 -5.69
N VAL A 37 -9.72 -16.77 -4.98
CA VAL A 37 -11.15 -16.60 -4.70
C VAL A 37 -11.44 -16.69 -3.21
N ILE A 38 -12.40 -15.90 -2.72
CA ILE A 38 -13.06 -16.14 -1.44
C ILE A 38 -14.26 -17.04 -1.68
N VAL A 39 -14.44 -18.05 -0.83
CA VAL A 39 -15.65 -18.88 -0.80
C VAL A 39 -16.49 -18.44 0.40
N ASP A 40 -17.75 -18.06 0.16
CA ASP A 40 -18.66 -17.73 1.25
C ASP A 40 -19.28 -18.98 1.91
N GLU A 41 -20.09 -18.76 2.94
CA GLU A 41 -20.74 -19.82 3.72
C GLU A 41 -21.73 -20.66 2.88
N GLN A 42 -22.19 -20.13 1.74
CA GLN A 42 -23.10 -20.80 0.81
C GLN A 42 -22.35 -21.45 -0.36
N GLY A 43 -21.01 -21.43 -0.34
CA GLY A 43 -20.16 -22.00 -1.38
C GLY A 43 -20.02 -21.14 -2.63
N ARG A 44 -20.49 -19.88 -2.61
CA ARG A 44 -20.34 -18.96 -3.74
C ARG A 44 -18.92 -18.39 -3.73
N THR A 45 -18.32 -18.34 -4.91
CA THR A 45 -17.00 -17.74 -5.11
C THR A 45 -17.13 -16.26 -5.43
N VAL A 46 -16.30 -15.44 -4.77
CA VAL A 46 -16.06 -14.05 -5.11
C VAL A 46 -14.59 -13.94 -5.49
N GLU A 47 -14.31 -13.51 -6.72
CA GLU A 47 -12.95 -13.25 -7.16
C GLU A 47 -12.32 -12.15 -6.28
N LEU A 48 -11.14 -12.40 -5.72
CA LEU A 48 -10.28 -11.30 -5.28
C LEU A 48 -9.74 -10.66 -6.55
N GLY A 49 -10.46 -9.65 -7.04
CA GLY A 49 -10.25 -9.06 -8.37
C GLY A 49 -8.80 -8.76 -8.71
N SER A 50 -8.51 -8.67 -10.02
CA SER A 50 -7.20 -8.34 -10.60
C SER A 50 -6.41 -7.36 -9.74
N HIS A 51 -5.38 -7.89 -9.06
CA HIS A 51 -4.33 -7.04 -8.51
C HIS A 51 -3.39 -6.74 -9.67
N GLY A 52 -3.14 -5.46 -9.93
CA GLY A 52 -2.13 -5.06 -10.90
C GLY A 52 -0.79 -5.66 -10.50
N THR A 53 -0.16 -6.42 -11.39
CA THR A 53 1.25 -6.78 -11.22
C THR A 53 2.08 -5.56 -11.57
N SER A 54 2.87 -5.07 -10.60
CA SER A 54 3.82 -3.99 -10.87
C SER A 54 5.04 -4.55 -11.59
N THR A 55 5.42 -3.95 -12.70
CA THR A 55 6.71 -4.23 -13.33
C THR A 55 7.74 -3.27 -12.74
N SER A 56 8.75 -3.81 -12.05
CA SER A 56 9.85 -3.01 -11.52
C SER A 56 10.84 -2.64 -12.63
N GLY A 57 11.13 -1.35 -12.77
CA GLY A 57 12.21 -0.83 -13.61
C GLY A 57 13.20 -0.03 -12.77
N LEU A 58 14.47 -0.02 -13.17
CA LEU A 58 15.48 0.86 -12.55
C LEU A 58 15.68 2.10 -13.43
N THR A 59 15.62 3.29 -12.82
CA THR A 59 16.03 4.52 -13.48
C THR A 59 17.45 4.89 -13.05
N PRO A 60 18.48 4.66 -13.89
CA PRO A 60 19.85 5.00 -13.56
C PRO A 60 20.07 6.51 -13.65
N THR A 61 20.70 7.09 -12.63
CA THR A 61 21.11 8.50 -12.63
C THR A 61 22.62 8.60 -12.43
N THR A 62 23.26 9.48 -13.19
CA THR A 62 24.70 9.77 -13.04
C THR A 62 24.90 11.29 -12.96
N THR A 63 25.67 11.74 -11.97
CA THR A 63 26.10 13.13 -11.93
C THR A 63 27.44 13.27 -12.63
N SER A 64 27.56 14.30 -13.48
CA SER A 64 28.84 14.67 -14.08
C SER A 64 29.46 15.82 -13.30
N PRO A 65 30.79 15.87 -13.15
CA PRO A 65 31.46 17.06 -12.65
C PRO A 65 31.08 18.30 -13.44
N GLY A 66 30.82 19.40 -12.73
CA GLY A 66 30.76 20.72 -13.34
C GLY A 66 32.09 21.12 -13.98
N ASP A 67 32.06 22.15 -14.80
CA ASP A 67 33.16 22.71 -15.61
C ASP A 67 34.33 23.33 -14.81
N GLY A 68 34.35 23.17 -13.48
CA GLY A 68 35.37 23.70 -12.57
C GLY A 68 36.48 22.68 -12.27
N ALA A 69 37.67 22.92 -12.83
CA ALA A 69 38.88 22.11 -12.67
C ALA A 69 39.39 22.01 -11.20
N GLY A 70 39.49 20.79 -10.66
CA GLY A 70 40.09 20.44 -9.36
C GLY A 70 40.03 18.93 -9.08
N PRO A 71 40.90 18.33 -8.23
CA PRO A 71 41.27 16.92 -8.33
C PRO A 71 40.22 15.97 -7.77
N GLY A 72 39.84 14.98 -8.60
CA GLY A 72 39.15 13.75 -8.20
C GLY A 72 37.65 13.92 -7.99
N VAL A 73 36.88 13.84 -9.08
CA VAL A 73 35.42 13.93 -9.01
C VAL A 73 34.87 12.56 -8.64
N ALA A 74 34.10 12.49 -7.55
CA ALA A 74 33.24 11.34 -7.29
C ALA A 74 32.10 11.35 -8.33
N THR A 75 32.17 10.46 -9.31
CA THR A 75 30.99 10.06 -10.07
C THR A 75 30.19 9.11 -9.19
N ASP A 76 29.08 9.58 -8.63
CA ASP A 76 28.08 8.69 -8.04
C ASP A 76 27.16 8.16 -9.16
N ALA A 77 26.92 6.86 -9.10
CA ALA A 77 25.90 6.20 -9.89
C ALA A 77 24.91 5.63 -8.87
N ASP A 78 23.67 6.10 -8.94
CA ASP A 78 22.57 5.59 -8.13
C ASP A 78 21.43 5.16 -9.05
N SER A 79 20.56 4.29 -8.54
CA SER A 79 19.38 3.80 -9.24
C SER A 79 18.16 4.00 -8.35
N THR A 80 17.13 4.62 -8.90
CA THR A 80 15.83 4.72 -8.23
C THR A 80 14.89 3.65 -8.77
N GLU A 81 14.19 2.98 -7.86
CA GLU A 81 13.14 2.03 -8.20
C GLU A 81 11.97 2.79 -8.83
N SER A 82 11.52 2.32 -9.99
CA SER A 82 10.32 2.79 -10.67
C SER A 82 9.34 1.63 -10.81
N TYR A 83 8.05 1.91 -10.60
CA TYR A 83 6.99 0.92 -10.70
C TYR A 83 6.00 1.39 -11.76
N ASP A 84 5.90 0.65 -12.85
CA ASP A 84 4.78 0.81 -13.79
C ASP A 84 3.66 -0.16 -13.37
N GLN A 85 2.43 0.37 -13.27
CA GLN A 85 1.27 -0.41 -12.86
C GLN A 85 0.59 -0.93 -14.12
N ASP A 86 0.91 -2.17 -14.49
CA ASP A 86 0.21 -2.86 -15.56
C ASP A 86 -1.23 -3.14 -15.10
N GLN A 87 -2.18 -2.33 -15.57
CA GLN A 87 -3.60 -2.60 -15.39
C GLN A 87 -3.95 -3.79 -16.29
N SER A 88 -4.15 -4.96 -15.69
CA SER A 88 -4.76 -6.08 -16.39
C SER A 88 -6.18 -5.67 -16.81
N SER A 89 -6.36 -5.34 -18.09
CA SER A 89 -7.69 -5.12 -18.65
C SER A 89 -8.36 -6.48 -18.75
N GLY A 90 -9.29 -6.73 -17.83
CA GLY A 90 -10.08 -7.98 -17.78
C GLY A 90 -10.87 -8.26 -19.04
#